data_AF-A0A7V8A9U6-F1
#
_entry.id   AF-A0A7V8A9U6-F1
#
_cell.length_a   1.000
_cell.length_b   1.000
_cell.length_c   1.000
_cell.angle_alpha   90.00
_cell.angle_beta   90.00
_cell.angle_gamma   90.00
#
_symmetry.space_group_name_H-M   'P 1'
#
loop_
_entity.id
_entity.type
_entity.pdbx_description
1 polymer ?
#
loop_
_entity_poly.entity_id
_entity_poly.type
_entity_poly.pdbx_seq_one_letter_code
_entity_poly.pdbx_strand_id
1 'polypeptide(L)'
;MIPDGDVAGVIFTTEPSADVDLYMGIGGAPEGVLAAAALACVGGQFQGRMVVKSESDKAKLRQSGIEDYAKKYDLQDLISGEVIFAACGVTDGSFVKGVRHYYNGTETHVLLLRSNPKIRRVVNTMRLNGHE
;
A
#
# COMPACT_ATOMS: atom_id res chain seq x y z
N MET A 1 12.20 11.59 7.06
CA MET A 1 12.64 10.90 5.83
C MET A 1 12.46 9.40 6.08
N ILE A 2 11.67 8.72 5.25
CA ILE A 2 11.46 7.28 5.36
C ILE A 2 12.38 6.63 4.31
N PRO A 3 13.27 5.69 4.67
CA PRO A 3 14.22 5.09 3.73
C PRO A 3 13.56 4.11 2.73
N ASP A 4 12.43 3.49 3.12
CA ASP A 4 11.62 2.59 2.29
C ASP A 4 10.21 2.46 2.91
N GLY A 5 9.18 2.18 2.12
CA GLY A 5 7.81 1.95 2.61
C GLY A 5 6.80 3.06 2.29
N ASP A 6 6.75 3.50 1.04
CA ASP A 6 5.84 4.53 0.53
C ASP A 6 4.36 4.26 0.88
N VAL A 7 3.94 3.00 0.78
CA VAL A 7 2.57 2.56 1.10
C VAL A 7 2.24 2.82 2.57
N ALA A 8 3.19 2.55 3.46
CA ALA A 8 3.05 2.79 4.89
C ALA A 8 2.94 4.30 5.17
N GLY A 9 3.83 5.10 4.58
CA GLY A 9 3.78 6.57 4.70
C GLY A 9 2.45 7.17 4.21
N VAL A 10 1.91 6.65 3.10
CA VAL A 10 0.63 7.13 2.54
C VAL A 10 -0.57 6.75 3.41
N ILE A 11 -0.60 5.57 4.03
CA ILE A 11 -1.70 5.24 4.94
C ILE A 11 -1.68 6.16 6.18
N PHE A 12 -0.49 6.54 6.66
CA PHE A 12 -0.37 7.45 7.81
C PHE A 12 -0.96 8.83 7.59
N THR A 13 -1.03 9.33 6.35
CA THR A 13 -1.68 10.62 6.04
C THR A 13 -3.18 10.64 6.35
N THR A 14 -3.76 9.48 6.63
CA THR A 14 -5.19 9.30 6.89
C THR A 14 -5.49 8.92 8.33
N GLU A 15 -4.47 8.75 9.17
CA GLU A 15 -4.60 8.38 10.57
C GLU A 15 -4.46 9.63 11.46
N PRO A 16 -5.53 10.10 12.14
CA PRO A 16 -5.48 11.32 12.95
C PRO A 16 -4.47 11.29 14.09
N SER A 17 -4.07 10.10 14.55
CA SER A 17 -3.04 9.94 15.59
C SER A 17 -1.62 9.93 15.05
N ALA A 18 -1.42 9.95 13.73
CA ALA A 18 -0.11 10.02 13.11
C ALA A 18 0.29 11.48 12.88
N ASP A 19 1.53 11.82 13.18
CA ASP A 19 2.11 13.16 12.90
C ASP A 19 2.55 13.29 11.43
N VAL A 20 1.73 12.80 10.49
CA VAL A 20 2.01 12.81 9.05
C VAL A 20 0.77 13.32 8.32
N ASP A 21 0.86 14.51 7.73
CA ASP A 21 -0.26 15.10 6.98
C ASP A 21 -0.17 14.85 5.46
N LEU A 22 1.05 14.71 4.93
CA LEU A 22 1.30 14.65 3.49
C LEU A 22 2.51 13.78 3.15
N TYR A 23 2.35 12.94 2.13
CA TYR A 23 3.44 12.20 1.50
C TYR A 23 3.70 12.75 0.08
N MET A 24 4.95 13.10 -0.22
CA MET A 24 5.37 13.56 -1.54
C MET A 24 6.70 12.92 -1.92
N GLY A 25 6.79 12.39 -3.14
CA GLY A 25 8.01 11.76 -3.62
C GLY A 25 7.87 11.18 -5.03
N ILE A 26 8.95 10.57 -5.49
CA ILE A 26 8.99 9.76 -6.70
C ILE A 26 9.34 8.35 -6.25
N GLY A 27 8.38 7.43 -6.39
CA GLY A 27 8.54 6.00 -6.09
C GLY A 27 8.25 5.15 -7.33
N GLY A 28 8.13 3.85 -7.11
CA GLY A 28 7.69 2.94 -8.16
C GLY A 28 6.18 3.09 -8.45
N ALA A 29 5.82 2.97 -9.72
CA ALA A 29 4.42 3.07 -10.14
C ALA A 29 3.51 1.98 -9.52
N PRO A 30 3.94 0.70 -9.41
CA PRO A 30 3.15 -0.34 -8.73
C PRO A 30 2.87 -0.01 -7.26
N GLU A 31 3.85 0.51 -6.54
CA GLU A 31 3.73 0.92 -5.13
C GLU A 31 2.76 2.09 -4.99
N GLY A 32 2.76 3.04 -5.94
CA GLY A 32 1.78 4.11 -6.02
C GLY A 32 0.34 3.58 -6.18
N VAL A 33 0.12 2.55 -6.99
CA VAL A 33 -1.20 1.90 -7.13
C VAL A 33 -1.61 1.18 -5.84
N LEU A 34 -0.69 0.49 -5.16
CA LEU A 34 -0.97 -0.14 -3.87
C LEU A 34 -1.33 0.88 -2.78
N ALA A 35 -0.63 2.01 -2.74
CA ALA A 35 -0.92 3.11 -1.84
C ALA A 35 -2.29 3.73 -2.14
N ALA A 36 -2.62 3.96 -3.42
CA ALA A 36 -3.93 4.39 -3.87
C ALA A 36 -5.03 3.39 -3.47
N ALA A 37 -4.80 2.08 -3.59
CA ALA A 37 -5.75 1.06 -3.17
C ALA A 37 -6.05 1.12 -1.66
N ALA A 38 -5.02 1.35 -0.84
CA ALA A 38 -5.22 1.54 0.60
C ALA A 38 -6.03 2.81 0.89
N LEU A 39 -5.69 3.95 0.27
CA LEU A 39 -6.43 5.22 0.39
C LEU A 39 -7.89 5.10 -0.06
N ALA A 40 -8.19 4.31 -1.09
CA ALA A 40 -9.56 4.05 -1.52
C ALA A 40 -10.39 3.35 -0.42
N CYS A 41 -9.75 2.57 0.45
CA CYS A 41 -10.42 1.92 1.57
C CYS A 41 -10.61 2.86 2.77
N VAL A 42 -9.56 3.58 3.19
CA VAL A 42 -9.59 4.41 4.42
C VAL A 42 -10.14 5.82 4.18
N GLY A 43 -10.11 6.30 2.94
CA GLY A 43 -10.43 7.67 2.55
C GLY A 43 -9.18 8.55 2.53
N GLY A 44 -9.09 9.44 1.54
CA GLY A 44 -7.94 10.31 1.34
C GLY A 44 -7.93 10.87 -0.07
N GLN A 45 -6.84 11.54 -0.44
CA GLN A 45 -6.61 12.06 -1.79
C GLN A 45 -5.28 11.52 -2.31
N PHE A 46 -5.22 11.27 -3.62
CA PHE A 46 -4.03 10.80 -4.30
C PHE A 46 -3.91 11.50 -5.65
N GLN A 47 -2.70 11.92 -5.99
CA GLN A 47 -2.36 12.33 -7.34
C GLN A 47 -0.98 11.80 -7.70
N GLY A 48 -0.89 11.12 -8.86
CA GLY A 48 0.35 10.56 -9.40
C GLY A 48 0.57 10.93 -10.85
N ARG A 49 1.81 10.81 -11.32
CA ARG A 49 2.17 10.95 -12.73
C ARG A 49 3.37 10.07 -13.04
N MET A 50 3.38 9.47 -14.23
CA MET A 50 4.53 8.72 -14.70
C MET A 50 5.75 9.62 -14.88
N VAL A 51 6.89 9.20 -14.33
CA VAL A 51 8.16 9.90 -14.50
C VAL A 51 8.99 9.14 -15.54
N VAL A 52 9.01 9.66 -16.77
CA VAL A 52 9.74 9.08 -17.89
C VAL A 52 11.14 9.65 -17.92
N LYS A 53 12.17 8.80 -17.77
CA LYS A 53 13.58 9.23 -17.75
C LYS A 53 14.34 8.80 -19.00
N SER A 54 13.79 7.86 -19.78
CA SER A 54 14.45 7.28 -20.95
C SER A 54 13.48 6.81 -22.03
N GLU A 55 13.98 6.52 -23.24
CA GLU A 55 13.18 5.90 -24.31
C GLU A 55 12.74 4.47 -23.97
N SER A 56 13.51 3.74 -23.16
CA SER A 56 13.10 2.40 -22.71
C SER A 56 11.90 2.48 -21.75
N ASP A 57 11.80 3.52 -20.92
CA ASP A 57 10.60 3.77 -20.11
C ASP A 57 9.38 4.06 -21.00
N LYS A 58 9.55 4.88 -22.05
CA LYS A 58 8.48 5.14 -23.04
C LYS A 58 8.02 3.86 -23.70
N ALA A 59 8.94 2.98 -24.09
CA ALA A 59 8.60 1.70 -24.69
C ALA A 59 7.76 0.82 -23.74
N LYS A 60 8.16 0.74 -22.46
CA LYS A 60 7.40 -0.01 -21.44
C LYS A 60 6.01 0.57 -21.18
N LEU A 61 5.89 1.90 -21.12
CA LEU A 61 4.61 2.57 -20.94
C LEU A 61 3.68 2.36 -22.14
N ARG A 62 4.19 2.49 -23.37
CA ARG A 62 3.43 2.19 -24.59
C ARG A 62 2.96 0.74 -24.64
N GLN A 63 3.82 -0.22 -24.27
CA GLN A 63 3.43 -1.63 -24.15
C GLN A 63 2.30 -1.85 -23.15
N SER A 64 2.21 -0.99 -22.13
CA SER A 64 1.14 -1.00 -21.13
C SER A 64 -0.07 -0.14 -21.53
N GLY A 65 -0.12 0.37 -22.77
CA GLY A 65 -1.22 1.19 -23.29
C GLY A 65 -1.21 2.65 -22.82
N ILE A 66 -0.10 3.13 -22.25
CA ILE A 66 0.04 4.51 -21.78
C ILE A 66 0.80 5.32 -22.82
N GLU A 67 0.11 6.25 -23.47
CA GLU A 67 0.67 7.12 -24.51
C GLU A 67 0.83 8.59 -24.05
N ASP A 68 -0.05 9.05 -23.15
CA ASP A 68 0.06 10.36 -22.51
C ASP A 68 0.90 10.28 -21.23
N TYR A 69 2.17 10.67 -21.35
CA TYR A 69 3.11 10.71 -20.22
C TYR A 69 2.92 11.92 -19.31
N ALA A 70 2.16 12.94 -19.74
CA ALA A 70 1.86 14.12 -18.94
C ALA A 70 0.60 13.93 -18.08
N LYS A 71 -0.22 12.91 -18.39
CA LYS A 71 -1.43 12.58 -17.64
C LYS A 71 -1.14 12.49 -16.14
N LYS A 72 -1.91 13.27 -15.38
CA LYS A 72 -2.02 13.12 -13.94
C LYS A 72 -3.15 12.14 -13.67
N TYR A 73 -2.91 11.21 -12.75
CA TYR A 73 -3.86 10.20 -12.34
C TYR A 73 -4.33 10.58 -10.94
N ASP A 74 -5.62 10.83 -10.81
CA ASP A 74 -6.26 10.95 -9.51
C ASP A 74 -6.57 9.54 -8.97
N LEU A 75 -6.98 9.45 -7.70
CA LEU A 75 -7.30 8.18 -7.04
C LEU A 75 -8.23 7.28 -7.87
N GLN A 76 -9.25 7.89 -8.49
CA GLN A 76 -10.30 7.20 -9.25
C GLN A 76 -9.86 6.82 -10.68
N ASP A 77 -8.77 7.38 -11.20
CA ASP A 77 -8.13 6.87 -12.42
C ASP A 77 -7.40 5.54 -12.17
N LEU A 78 -6.88 5.33 -10.97
CA LEU A 78 -6.03 4.18 -10.64
C LEU A 78 -6.82 3.01 -10.06
N ILE A 79 -7.86 3.31 -9.27
CA ILE A 79 -8.60 2.33 -8.49
C ILE A 79 -10.07 2.41 -8.84
N SER A 80 -10.63 1.31 -9.34
CA SER A 80 -12.04 1.20 -9.71
C SER A 80 -12.70 0.01 -9.01
N GLY A 81 -13.98 0.16 -8.67
CA GLY A 81 -14.78 -0.89 -8.04
C GLY A 81 -14.53 -1.07 -6.53
N GLU A 82 -14.92 -2.24 -6.01
CA GLU A 82 -14.69 -2.61 -4.62
C GLU A 82 -13.25 -3.08 -4.41
N VAL A 83 -12.63 -2.63 -3.31
CA VAL A 83 -11.22 -2.84 -3.02
C VAL A 83 -11.09 -3.52 -1.67
N ILE A 84 -10.19 -4.51 -1.64
CA ILE A 84 -9.68 -5.09 -0.40
C ILE A 84 -8.16 -4.93 -0.44
N PHE A 85 -7.61 -4.36 0.62
CA PHE A 85 -6.18 -4.24 0.82
C PHE A 85 -5.76 -5.08 2.02
N ALA A 86 -4.67 -5.83 1.87
CA ALA A 86 -4.11 -6.66 2.92
C ALA A 86 -2.60 -6.46 3.01
N ALA A 87 -2.09 -6.22 4.22
CA ALA A 87 -0.65 -6.10 4.47
C ALA A 87 -0.25 -6.86 5.74
N CYS A 88 0.73 -7.76 5.62
CA CYS A 88 1.29 -8.52 6.73
C CYS A 88 2.62 -7.91 7.16
N GLY A 89 2.83 -7.77 8.47
CA GLY A 89 4.12 -7.35 9.01
C GLY A 89 5.18 -8.44 8.83
N VAL A 90 6.27 -8.11 8.16
CA VAL A 90 7.47 -8.98 8.09
C VAL A 90 8.38 -8.67 9.28
N THR A 91 8.81 -7.41 9.38
CA THR A 91 9.47 -6.82 10.56
C THR A 91 8.48 -5.96 11.34
N ASP A 92 8.83 -5.59 12.58
CA ASP A 92 8.01 -4.67 13.36
C ASP A 92 7.89 -3.33 12.62
N GLY A 93 6.67 -3.04 12.20
CA GLY A 93 6.32 -1.81 11.50
C GLY A 93 5.29 -1.01 12.29
N SER A 94 5.05 0.20 11.82
CA SER A 94 4.18 1.15 12.51
C SER A 94 2.69 0.79 12.44
N PHE A 95 2.26 -0.11 11.53
CA PHE A 95 0.87 -0.57 11.41
C PHE A 95 0.60 -1.90 12.10
N VAL A 96 1.52 -2.84 11.93
CA VAL A 96 1.39 -4.23 12.37
C VAL A 96 2.76 -4.72 12.81
N LYS A 97 2.76 -5.60 13.82
CA LYS A 97 3.98 -6.24 14.30
C LYS A 97 4.51 -7.21 13.24
N GLY A 98 5.83 -7.41 13.26
CA GLY A 98 6.51 -8.39 12.44
C GLY A 98 6.15 -9.81 12.83
N VAL A 99 6.64 -10.75 12.04
CA VAL A 99 6.47 -12.18 12.31
C VAL A 99 7.24 -12.54 13.60
N ARG A 100 6.59 -13.27 14.50
CA ARG A 100 7.22 -13.77 15.73
C ARG A 100 7.18 -15.29 15.75
N HIS A 101 8.34 -15.89 15.96
CA HIS A 101 8.46 -17.33 16.10
C HIS A 101 8.50 -17.71 17.57
N TYR A 102 7.64 -18.66 17.94
CA TYR A 102 7.57 -19.27 19.25
C TYR A 102 7.87 -20.76 19.11
N TYR A 103 8.19 -21.41 20.23
CA TYR A 103 8.44 -22.85 20.24
C TYR A 103 7.27 -23.65 19.64
N ASN A 104 6.04 -23.25 19.94
CA ASN A 104 4.81 -23.94 19.54
C ASN A 104 4.11 -23.34 18.31
N GLY A 105 4.70 -22.35 17.63
CA GLY A 105 4.05 -21.75 16.47
C GLY A 105 4.66 -20.45 15.98
N THR A 106 3.97 -19.80 15.05
CA THR A 106 4.34 -18.53 14.45
C THR A 106 3.17 -17.56 14.50
N GLU A 107 3.40 -16.38 15.06
CA GLU A 107 2.43 -15.30 15.13
C GLU A 107 2.63 -14.30 13.97
N THR A 108 1.55 -13.94 13.30
CA THR A 108 1.52 -12.92 12.24
C THR A 108 0.42 -11.90 12.52
N HIS A 109 0.65 -10.66 12.07
CA HIS A 109 -0.30 -9.56 12.16
C HIS A 109 -0.59 -9.01 10.77
N VAL A 110 -1.86 -8.98 10.39
CA VAL A 110 -2.31 -8.53 9.07
C VAL A 110 -3.30 -7.38 9.22
N LEU A 111 -3.00 -6.25 8.57
CA LEU A 111 -3.96 -5.17 8.37
C LEU A 111 -4.84 -5.51 7.17
N LEU A 112 -6.15 -5.53 7.38
CA LEU A 112 -7.17 -5.67 6.34
C LEU A 112 -7.98 -4.38 6.24
N LEU A 113 -8.10 -3.87 5.03
CA LEU A 113 -8.93 -2.72 4.69
C LEU A 113 -9.92 -3.11 3.58
N ARG A 114 -11.15 -2.61 3.65
CA ARG A 114 -12.16 -2.77 2.59
C ARG A 114 -12.82 -1.42 2.31
N SER A 115 -13.10 -1.13 1.05
CA SER A 115 -13.74 0.14 0.66
C SER A 115 -15.27 0.14 0.84
N ASN A 116 -15.94 -0.99 0.64
CA ASN A 116 -17.39 -1.08 0.79
C ASN A 116 -17.87 -2.47 1.28
N PRO A 117 -18.54 -2.58 2.45
CA PRO A 117 -18.61 -1.54 3.48
C PRO A 117 -17.19 -1.20 3.95
N LYS A 118 -17.00 0.02 4.44
CA LYS A 118 -15.71 0.44 5.00
C LYS A 118 -15.34 -0.42 6.20
N ILE A 119 -14.25 -1.17 6.09
CA ILE A 119 -13.73 -2.01 7.17
C ILE A 119 -12.25 -1.70 7.34
N ARG A 120 -11.83 -1.57 8.61
CA ARG A 120 -10.43 -1.63 9.02
C ARG A 120 -10.32 -2.66 10.13
N ARG A 121 -9.48 -3.68 9.94
CA ARG A 121 -9.29 -4.76 10.89
C ARG A 121 -7.83 -5.16 10.96
N VAL A 122 -7.33 -5.37 12.17
CA VAL A 122 -6.05 -6.06 12.39
C VAL A 122 -6.38 -7.51 12.78
N VAL A 123 -5.79 -8.46 12.07
CA VAL A 123 -5.96 -9.90 12.30
C VAL A 123 -4.65 -10.46 12.84
N ASN A 124 -4.71 -10.96 14.07
CA ASN A 124 -3.59 -11.65 14.71
C ASN A 124 -3.82 -13.14 14.56
N THR A 125 -2.84 -13.85 13.98
CA THR A 125 -2.95 -15.29 13.72
C THR A 125 -1.80 -16.00 14.40
N MET A 126 -2.09 -16.98 15.25
CA MET A 126 -1.11 -17.93 15.77
C MET A 126 -1.22 -19.23 14.97
N ARG A 127 -0.27 -19.46 14.07
CA ARG A 127 -0.13 -20.75 13.38
C ARG A 127 0.61 -21.71 14.30
N LEU A 128 -0.08 -22.73 14.79
CA LEU A 128 0.54 -23.77 15.60
C LEU A 128 1.46 -24.65 14.74
N ASN A 129 2.61 -25.04 15.29
CA ASN A 129 3.45 -26.06 14.67
C ASN A 129 2.71 -27.40 14.74
N GLY A 130 2.70 -28.16 13.63
CA GLY A 130 2.15 -29.51 13.65
C GLY A 130 2.96 -30.38 14.60
N HIS A 131 2.28 -31.26 15.33
CA HIS A 131 2.95 -32.40 15.96
C HIS A 131 3.24 -33.41 14.83
N GLU A 132 4.48 -33.45 14.35
CA GLU A 132 5.00 -34.68 13.69
C GLU A 132 5.29 -35.74 14.75
#